data_AF-A0A959T2V9-F1
#
_entry.id   AF-A0A959T2V9-F1
#
_cell.length_a   1.000
_cell.length_b   1.000
_cell.length_c   1.000
_cell.angle_alpha   90.00
_cell.angle_beta   90.00
_cell.angle_gamma   90.00
#
_symmetry.space_group_name_H-M   'P 1'
#
loop_
_entity.id
_entity.type
_entity.pdbx_description
1 polymer ?
#
loop_
_entity_poly.entity_id
_entity_poly.type
_entity_poly.pdbx_seq_one_letter_code
_entity_poly.pdbx_strand_id
1 'polypeptide(L)'
;PDQEICLPTTQAILNGSALIAPATGTWALISGTGFIAVPGLPTTSVTGLSLGVNVFTWTVSNGPCANGLTIDTVSIIVNDPNNPLADAGPDQAICSPLDNVTMAGSTLIPPASGNWTLVSGSDTIVEPTDPATPVTGLPV
;
A
#
# COMPACT_ATOMS: atom_id res chain seq x y z
N PRO A 1 11.90 1.62 -8.95
CA PRO A 1 10.95 2.59 -8.36
C PRO A 1 9.65 1.89 -8.03
N ASP A 2 9.01 2.29 -6.93
CA ASP A 2 7.68 1.81 -6.57
C ASP A 2 6.63 2.25 -7.61
N GLN A 3 5.57 1.46 -7.74
CA GLN A 3 4.54 1.66 -8.75
C GLN A 3 3.15 1.43 -8.15
N GLU A 4 2.17 2.17 -8.64
CA GLU A 4 0.76 1.93 -8.35
C GLU A 4 -0.01 1.76 -9.65
N ILE A 5 -0.88 0.75 -9.69
CA ILE A 5 -1.76 0.46 -10.82
C ILE A 5 -3.15 0.08 -10.29
N CYS A 6 -4.16 0.12 -11.15
CA CYS A 6 -5.52 -0.31 -10.81
C CYS A 6 -5.93 -1.54 -11.64
N LEU A 7 -6.79 -2.38 -11.06
CA LEU A 7 -7.48 -3.42 -11.81
C LEU A 7 -8.23 -2.81 -13.02
N PRO A 8 -8.35 -3.53 -14.16
CA PRO A 8 -7.97 -4.94 -14.37
C PRO A 8 -6.49 -5.14 -14.72
N THR A 9 -5.64 -4.12 -14.63
CA THR A 9 -4.21 -4.26 -14.94
C THR A 9 -3.51 -5.11 -13.89
N THR A 10 -2.88 -6.20 -14.33
CA THR A 10 -2.16 -7.15 -13.46
C THR A 10 -0.71 -7.36 -13.90
N GLN A 11 -0.15 -6.37 -14.59
CA GLN A 11 1.19 -6.40 -15.13
C GLN A 11 1.91 -5.06 -14.99
N ALA A 12 3.23 -5.10 -14.89
CA ALA A 12 4.09 -3.93 -14.77
C ALA A 12 5.50 -4.22 -15.35
N ILE A 13 6.34 -3.20 -15.41
CA ILE A 13 7.76 -3.33 -15.78
C ILE A 13 8.62 -3.07 -14.55
N LEU A 14 9.48 -4.02 -14.19
CA LEU A 14 10.51 -3.83 -13.18
C LEU A 14 11.74 -3.17 -13.83
N ASN A 15 12.31 -2.18 -13.15
CA ASN A 15 13.47 -1.42 -13.62
C ASN A 15 14.56 -1.40 -12.55
N GLY A 16 15.60 -2.20 -12.77
CA GLY A 16 16.76 -2.34 -11.91
C GLY A 16 17.94 -1.52 -12.42
N SER A 17 19.00 -1.45 -11.63
CA SER A 17 20.25 -0.80 -12.05
C SER A 17 20.90 -1.52 -13.24
N ALA A 18 21.53 -0.76 -14.12
CA ALA A 18 22.29 -1.33 -15.23
C ALA A 18 23.47 -2.17 -14.72
N LEU A 19 23.76 -3.26 -15.41
CA LEU A 19 24.87 -4.17 -15.08
C LEU A 19 26.06 -3.88 -15.99
N ILE A 20 27.25 -3.80 -15.39
CA ILE A 20 28.52 -3.72 -16.10
C ILE A 20 29.22 -5.05 -15.91
N ALA A 21 29.52 -5.77 -17.00
CA ALA A 21 30.20 -7.06 -16.92
C ALA A 21 31.53 -6.94 -16.14
N PRO A 22 31.84 -7.88 -15.22
CA PRO A 22 31.20 -9.18 -15.02
C PRO A 22 30.06 -9.21 -13.99
N ALA A 23 29.50 -8.06 -13.58
CA ALA A 23 28.41 -8.04 -12.61
C ALA A 23 27.15 -8.76 -13.15
N THR A 24 26.46 -9.45 -12.25
CA THR A 24 25.18 -10.10 -12.51
C THR A 24 24.10 -9.50 -11.63
N GLY A 25 22.84 -9.62 -12.05
CA GLY A 25 21.70 -9.18 -11.26
C GLY A 25 20.52 -10.12 -11.42
N THR A 26 19.71 -10.25 -10.38
CA THR A 26 18.54 -11.11 -10.37
C THR A 26 17.39 -10.45 -9.61
N TRP A 27 16.21 -10.50 -10.21
CA TRP A 27 14.93 -10.18 -9.57
C TRP A 27 14.35 -11.38 -8.83
N ALA A 28 13.76 -11.15 -7.67
CA ALA A 28 13.00 -12.16 -6.92
C ALA A 28 11.70 -11.56 -6.37
N LEU A 29 10.65 -12.38 -6.26
CA LEU A 29 9.42 -12.04 -5.54
C LEU A 29 9.66 -12.26 -4.04
N ILE A 30 9.35 -11.27 -3.22
CA ILE A 30 9.44 -11.32 -1.74
C ILE A 30 8.09 -11.60 -1.10
N SER A 31 7.04 -10.92 -1.57
CA SER A 31 5.67 -11.07 -1.06
C SER A 31 4.62 -10.68 -2.11
N GLY A 32 3.40 -11.19 -1.95
CA GLY A 32 2.32 -11.03 -2.92
C GLY A 32 2.39 -12.07 -4.04
N THR A 33 2.03 -11.70 -5.26
CA THR A 33 2.11 -12.55 -6.44
C THR A 33 2.81 -11.84 -7.60
N GLY A 34 3.33 -12.61 -8.55
CA GLY A 34 3.90 -12.08 -9.77
C GLY A 34 4.84 -13.07 -10.44
N PHE A 35 4.68 -13.22 -11.75
CA PHE A 35 5.57 -13.99 -12.60
C PHE A 35 6.53 -13.05 -13.32
N ILE A 36 7.82 -13.18 -13.03
CA ILE A 36 8.88 -12.36 -13.62
C ILE A 36 9.34 -13.06 -14.91
N ALA A 37 9.20 -12.39 -16.05
CA ALA A 37 9.47 -13.01 -17.34
C ALA A 37 10.94 -13.43 -17.50
N VAL A 38 11.89 -12.53 -17.16
CA VAL A 38 13.32 -12.81 -17.21
C VAL A 38 14.01 -12.22 -15.98
N PRO A 39 14.15 -12.98 -14.88
CA PRO A 39 14.71 -12.47 -13.63
C PRO A 39 16.12 -11.88 -13.73
N GLY A 40 16.94 -12.36 -14.67
CA GLY A 40 18.33 -11.89 -14.85
C GLY A 40 18.48 -10.57 -15.62
N LEU A 41 17.39 -10.01 -16.16
CA LEU A 41 17.44 -8.75 -16.89
C LEU A 41 17.09 -7.57 -15.97
N PRO A 42 17.89 -6.48 -15.97
CA PRO A 42 17.57 -5.28 -15.20
C PRO A 42 16.18 -4.73 -15.50
N THR A 43 15.78 -4.75 -16.78
CA THR A 43 14.44 -4.39 -17.23
C THR A 43 13.70 -5.65 -17.65
N THR A 44 12.64 -6.01 -16.94
CA THR A 44 11.79 -7.18 -17.23
C THR A 44 10.33 -6.89 -16.94
N SER A 45 9.42 -7.53 -17.66
CA SER A 45 8.00 -7.52 -17.32
C SER A 45 7.69 -8.46 -16.16
N VAL A 46 6.69 -8.09 -15.37
CA VAL A 46 6.03 -8.95 -14.38
C VAL A 46 4.53 -8.99 -14.67
N THR A 47 3.93 -10.18 -14.55
CA THR A 47 2.50 -10.43 -14.82
C THR A 47 1.85 -11.23 -13.69
N GLY A 48 0.52 -11.21 -13.58
CA GLY A 48 -0.19 -11.96 -12.55
C GLY A 48 -0.05 -11.35 -11.15
N LEU A 49 0.02 -10.02 -11.09
CA LEU A 49 -0.01 -9.26 -9.84
C LEU A 49 -1.41 -9.34 -9.21
N SER A 50 -1.49 -9.69 -7.94
CA SER A 50 -2.73 -9.74 -7.17
C SER A 50 -3.08 -8.36 -6.62
N LEU A 51 -4.37 -8.15 -6.29
CA LEU A 51 -4.83 -6.99 -5.53
C LEU A 51 -4.00 -6.83 -4.25
N GLY A 52 -3.63 -5.59 -3.91
CA GLY A 52 -2.75 -5.27 -2.79
C GLY A 52 -1.29 -5.08 -3.18
N VAL A 53 -0.40 -5.22 -2.20
CA VAL A 53 1.03 -4.93 -2.35
C VAL A 53 1.78 -6.18 -2.80
N ASN A 54 2.54 -6.06 -3.89
CA ASN A 54 3.44 -7.08 -4.41
C ASN A 54 4.88 -6.55 -4.34
N VAL A 55 5.78 -7.23 -3.62
CA VAL A 55 7.15 -6.76 -3.37
C VAL A 55 8.16 -7.62 -4.09
N PHE A 56 9.06 -6.97 -4.82
CA PHE A 56 10.14 -7.59 -5.58
C PHE A 56 11.49 -7.02 -5.12
N THR A 57 12.55 -7.81 -5.27
CA THR A 57 13.91 -7.41 -4.90
C THR A 57 14.85 -7.58 -6.08
N TRP A 58 15.65 -6.55 -6.36
CA TRP A 58 16.77 -6.58 -7.28
C TRP A 58 18.07 -6.80 -6.49
N THR A 59 18.76 -7.90 -6.76
CA THR A 59 20.06 -8.21 -6.15
C THR A 59 21.13 -8.14 -7.22
N VAL A 60 22.16 -7.33 -7.03
CA VAL A 60 23.32 -7.22 -7.93
C VAL A 60 24.55 -7.79 -7.25
N SER A 61 25.28 -8.66 -7.95
CA SER A 61 26.56 -9.20 -7.51
C SER A 61 27.69 -8.74 -8.44
N ASN A 62 28.72 -8.11 -7.87
CA ASN A 62 29.93 -7.63 -8.54
C ASN A 62 31.20 -8.30 -7.98
N GLY A 63 31.12 -9.61 -7.71
CA GLY A 63 32.27 -10.41 -7.27
C GLY A 63 32.92 -9.93 -5.96
N PRO A 64 34.25 -10.03 -5.80
CA PRO A 64 34.96 -9.74 -4.55
C PRO A 64 35.20 -8.24 -4.30
N CYS A 65 34.67 -7.35 -5.15
CA CYS A 65 34.83 -5.91 -4.99
C CYS A 65 34.21 -5.43 -3.67
N ALA A 66 34.69 -4.30 -3.16
CA ALA A 66 33.97 -3.58 -2.12
C ALA A 66 32.56 -3.22 -2.64
N ASN A 67 31.52 -3.54 -1.86
CA ASN A 67 30.12 -3.51 -2.28
C ASN A 67 29.78 -4.50 -3.41
N GLY A 68 30.44 -5.67 -3.42
CA GLY A 68 30.19 -6.75 -4.37
C GLY A 68 28.80 -7.39 -4.28
N LEU A 69 27.95 -6.99 -3.33
CA LEU A 69 26.54 -7.36 -3.25
C LEU A 69 25.72 -6.13 -2.86
N THR A 70 24.77 -5.74 -3.69
CA THR A 70 23.82 -4.66 -3.40
C THR A 70 22.39 -5.12 -3.65
N ILE A 71 21.45 -4.59 -2.89
CA ILE A 71 20.05 -5.01 -2.92
C ILE A 71 19.18 -3.76 -2.93
N ASP A 72 18.12 -3.77 -3.73
CA ASP A 72 17.05 -2.77 -3.70
C ASP A 72 15.68 -3.45 -3.84
N THR A 73 14.64 -2.85 -3.25
CA THR A 73 13.28 -3.38 -3.25
C THR A 73 12.35 -2.49 -4.05
N VAL A 74 11.39 -3.10 -4.76
CA VAL A 74 10.32 -2.41 -5.48
C VAL A 74 8.99 -2.97 -5.02
N SER A 75 8.09 -2.08 -4.61
CA SER A 75 6.69 -2.39 -4.34
C SER A 75 5.82 -2.00 -5.52
N ILE A 76 4.89 -2.88 -5.88
CA ILE A 76 3.82 -2.62 -6.85
C ILE A 76 2.49 -2.79 -6.14
N ILE A 77 1.75 -1.70 -5.98
CA ILE A 77 0.44 -1.68 -5.34
C ILE A 77 -0.63 -1.78 -6.43
N VAL A 78 -1.46 -2.82 -6.36
CA VAL A 78 -2.62 -2.99 -7.23
C VAL A 78 -3.87 -2.58 -6.45
N ASN A 79 -4.50 -1.51 -6.89
CA ASN A 79 -5.70 -0.93 -6.28
C ASN A 79 -6.98 -1.46 -6.94
N ASP A 80 -8.06 -1.55 -6.16
CA ASP A 80 -9.40 -1.84 -6.67
C ASP A 80 -10.11 -0.52 -7.03
N PRO A 81 -10.50 -0.31 -8.30
CA PRO A 81 -11.23 0.89 -8.70
C PRO A 81 -12.66 0.96 -8.14
N ASN A 82 -13.19 -0.12 -7.57
CA ASN A 82 -14.54 -0.19 -7.00
C ASN A 82 -14.61 0.21 -5.52
N ASN A 83 -13.54 0.80 -4.98
CA ASN A 83 -13.58 1.35 -3.63
C ASN A 83 -14.71 2.42 -3.55
N PRO A 84 -15.57 2.38 -2.52
CA PRO A 84 -16.65 3.36 -2.41
C PRO A 84 -16.11 4.78 -2.23
N LEU A 85 -16.93 5.76 -2.58
CA LEU A 85 -16.62 7.16 -2.29
C LEU A 85 -16.56 7.38 -0.77
N ALA A 86 -15.70 8.30 -0.35
CA ALA A 86 -15.62 8.70 1.05
C ALA A 86 -16.97 9.27 1.53
N ASP A 87 -17.60 8.56 2.46
CA ASP A 87 -18.87 8.93 3.07
C ASP A 87 -18.72 8.78 4.59
N ALA A 88 -19.06 9.83 5.35
CA ALA A 88 -18.95 9.83 6.81
C ALA A 88 -20.19 9.27 7.50
N GLY A 89 -21.23 8.95 6.72
CA GLY A 89 -22.56 8.63 7.21
C GLY A 89 -23.37 9.88 7.58
N PRO A 90 -24.60 9.70 8.07
CA PRO A 90 -25.47 10.81 8.48
C PRO A 90 -24.95 11.56 9.71
N ASP A 91 -25.35 12.83 9.85
CA ASP A 91 -25.12 13.61 11.05
C ASP A 91 -25.71 12.93 12.29
N GLN A 92 -24.95 12.95 13.39
CA GLN A 92 -25.35 12.35 14.66
C GLN A 92 -25.68 13.43 15.69
N ALA A 93 -26.72 13.20 16.48
CA ALA A 93 -27.08 14.03 17.62
C ALA A 93 -27.28 13.14 18.85
N ILE A 94 -26.61 13.48 19.95
CA ILE A 94 -26.70 12.76 21.22
C ILE A 94 -27.15 13.68 22.35
N CYS A 95 -27.71 13.09 23.40
CA CYS A 95 -28.12 13.80 24.60
C CYS A 95 -27.28 13.35 25.80
N SER A 96 -26.99 14.28 26.71
CA SER A 96 -26.45 13.96 28.03
C SER A 96 -27.30 12.86 28.72
N PRO A 97 -26.68 11.88 29.40
CA PRO A 97 -25.28 11.81 29.81
C PRO A 97 -24.36 11.04 28.85
N LEU A 98 -24.77 10.77 27.60
CA LEU A 98 -23.88 10.13 26.63
C LEU A 98 -22.76 11.09 26.23
N ASP A 99 -21.54 10.58 26.21
CA ASP A 99 -20.29 11.31 25.89
C ASP A 99 -19.49 10.64 24.76
N ASN A 100 -20.10 9.66 24.08
CA ASN A 100 -19.49 8.90 23.02
C ASN A 100 -20.46 8.61 21.87
N VAL A 101 -19.88 8.46 20.67
CA VAL A 101 -20.56 8.01 19.46
C VAL A 101 -19.66 7.06 18.67
N THR A 102 -20.24 6.31 17.74
CA THR A 102 -19.47 5.51 16.77
C THR A 102 -19.61 6.15 15.40
N MET A 103 -18.49 6.39 14.73
CA MET A 103 -18.47 6.92 13.37
C MET A 103 -18.96 5.87 12.37
N ALA A 104 -19.48 6.31 11.23
CA ALA A 104 -20.10 5.44 10.22
C ALA A 104 -19.48 5.66 8.84
N GLY A 105 -18.15 5.58 8.77
CA GLY A 105 -17.39 5.77 7.55
C GLY A 105 -17.67 4.67 6.53
N SER A 106 -17.63 5.01 5.26
CA SER A 106 -17.69 4.05 4.14
C SER A 106 -16.67 2.92 4.33
N THR A 107 -17.03 1.71 3.93
CA THR A 107 -16.11 0.56 3.95
C THR A 107 -14.92 0.78 3.01
N LEU A 108 -13.81 0.10 3.25
CA LEU A 108 -12.60 0.19 2.42
C LEU A 108 -12.34 -1.17 1.77
N ILE A 109 -12.02 -1.17 0.48
CA ILE A 109 -11.45 -2.33 -0.21
C ILE A 109 -9.92 -2.17 -0.14
N PRO A 110 -9.20 -3.05 0.59
CA PRO A 110 -7.73 -3.00 0.63
C PRO A 110 -7.13 -3.05 -0.78
N PRO A 111 -6.02 -2.33 -1.04
CA PRO A 111 -5.14 -1.66 -0.08
C PRO A 111 -5.50 -0.21 0.23
N ALA A 112 -6.69 0.26 -0.13
CA ALA A 112 -7.13 1.61 0.22
C ALA A 112 -7.15 1.83 1.74
N SER A 113 -6.89 3.07 2.16
CA SER A 113 -6.94 3.52 3.54
C SER A 113 -7.85 4.74 3.69
N GLY A 114 -8.34 4.95 4.90
CA GLY A 114 -9.12 6.12 5.30
C GLY A 114 -8.57 6.69 6.60
N ASN A 115 -8.83 7.97 6.87
CA ASN A 115 -8.43 8.61 8.11
C ASN A 115 -9.45 9.65 8.56
N TRP A 116 -9.93 9.49 9.78
CA TRP A 116 -10.75 10.48 10.48
C TRP A 116 -9.87 11.59 11.04
N THR A 117 -10.36 12.83 10.92
CA THR A 117 -9.72 14.01 11.51
C THR A 117 -10.75 14.83 12.25
N LEU A 118 -10.43 15.28 13.46
CA LEU A 118 -11.27 16.21 14.20
C LEU A 118 -11.14 17.59 13.56
N VAL A 119 -12.24 18.09 12.98
CA VAL A 119 -12.28 19.43 12.37
C VAL A 119 -12.51 20.51 13.44
N SER A 120 -13.33 20.21 14.46
CA SER A 120 -13.68 21.11 15.55
C SER A 120 -14.15 20.32 16.77
N GLY A 121 -14.04 20.91 17.96
CA GLY A 121 -14.37 20.25 19.24
C GLY A 121 -13.11 19.92 20.05
N SER A 122 -13.29 19.18 21.13
CA SER A 122 -12.19 18.72 22.01
C SER A 122 -12.21 17.20 22.20
N ASP A 123 -12.86 16.50 21.28
CA ASP A 123 -13.16 15.08 21.38
C ASP A 123 -11.96 14.23 20.98
N THR A 124 -11.99 12.95 21.34
CA THR A 124 -10.95 11.99 20.99
C THR A 124 -11.49 10.95 20.03
N ILE A 125 -10.92 10.90 18.83
CA ILE A 125 -11.09 9.79 17.88
C ILE A 125 -10.14 8.68 18.32
N VAL A 126 -10.67 7.52 18.72
CA VAL A 126 -9.86 6.46 19.34
C VAL A 126 -8.96 5.77 18.32
N GLU A 127 -9.52 5.37 17.18
CA GLU A 127 -8.82 4.70 16.08
C GLU A 127 -9.07 5.44 14.75
N PRO A 128 -8.29 6.47 14.40
CA PRO A 128 -8.59 7.32 13.24
C PRO A 128 -8.64 6.59 11.89
N THR A 129 -8.02 5.42 11.77
CA THR A 129 -8.01 4.63 10.53
C THR A 129 -9.14 3.61 10.44
N ASP A 130 -9.95 3.44 11.50
CA ASP A 130 -11.11 2.56 11.49
C ASP A 130 -12.36 3.34 11.02
N PRO A 131 -13.02 2.96 9.90
CA PRO A 131 -14.27 3.59 9.47
C PRO A 131 -15.37 3.56 10.54
N ALA A 132 -15.36 2.58 11.45
CA ALA A 132 -16.32 2.41 12.55
C ALA A 132 -15.73 2.80 13.92
N THR A 133 -14.79 3.74 13.94
CA THR A 133 -14.09 4.17 15.16
C THR A 133 -15.03 4.84 16.18
N PRO A 134 -14.86 4.60 17.49
CA PRO A 134 -15.53 5.38 18.51
C PRO A 134 -14.89 6.77 18.66
N VAL A 135 -15.74 7.76 18.93
CA VAL A 135 -15.35 9.10 19.40
C VAL A 135 -15.82 9.26 20.83
N THR A 136 -14.94 9.75 21.70
CA THR A 136 -15.20 9.90 23.14
C THR A 136 -14.86 11.30 23.64
N GLY A 137 -15.39 11.68 24.80
CA GLY A 137 -15.12 12.99 25.42
C GLY A 137 -15.96 14.12 24.83
N LEU A 138 -17.12 13.80 24.25
CA LEU A 138 -18.03 14.77 23.65
C LEU A 138 -18.50 15.77 24.71
N PRO A 139 -18.24 17.08 24.55
CA PRO A 139 -18.73 18.09 25.48
C PRO A 139 -20.25 18.17 25.37
N VAL A 140 -20.93 18.00 26.51
CA VAL A 140 -22.37 18.19 26.67
C VAL A 140 -22.71 19.55 27.25
#